data_AF-X6P8U0-F1
#
_entry.id   AF-X6P8U0-F1
#
_cell.length_a   1.000
_cell.length_b   1.000
_cell.length_c   1.000
_cell.angle_alpha   90.00
_cell.angle_beta   90.00
_cell.angle_gamma   90.00
#
_symmetry.space_group_name_H-M   'P 1'
#
loop_
_entity.id
_entity.type
_entity.pdbx_description
1 polymer ?
#
loop_
_entity_poly.entity_id
_entity_poly.type
_entity_poly.pdbx_seq_one_letter_code
_entity_poly.pdbx_strand_id
1 'polypeptide(L)'
;MQRTPEAGKYEKEMKVLQQLYGDVMKEEELRKYLEGSNGNVQMMIEQINTTLSNQKTAIQGSMEENKIEQINDNTLKKEDEKVKIGETKPGINLQGYCINMDCLAAKAKLPVWVNIGFGDISFESNKTSFRCPDCGQSTVTSIVKAMIFNSEHSISSSENLTPVKGNHYQCFYPIKAGLSYELKSKKIRQHATSLEDLITRSENAMMSNEIINLVAELQKYLITVVKPPKVKDSARLLEKIKCDYSGDYNQ
;
A
#
# COMPACT_ATOMS: atom_id res chain seq x y z
N MET A 1 18.37 -32.04 -51.26
CA MET A 1 18.66 -32.17 -49.81
C MET A 1 17.42 -31.72 -49.04
N GLN A 2 16.58 -32.66 -48.63
CA GLN A 2 15.46 -32.40 -47.72
C GLN A 2 16.00 -32.50 -46.28
N ARG A 3 15.88 -31.41 -45.50
CA ARG A 3 16.11 -31.47 -44.05
C ARG A 3 14.82 -31.92 -43.38
N THR A 4 14.92 -33.00 -42.62
CA THR A 4 13.90 -33.48 -41.68
C THR A 4 13.62 -32.42 -40.60
N PRO A 5 12.39 -32.36 -40.05
CA PRO A 5 12.07 -31.42 -38.98
C PRO A 5 12.70 -31.91 -37.68
N GLU A 6 13.63 -31.15 -37.10
CA GLU A 6 14.17 -31.40 -35.75
C GLU A 6 13.07 -31.11 -34.71
N ALA A 7 12.21 -32.10 -34.47
CA ALA A 7 11.19 -32.06 -33.42
C ALA A 7 11.87 -32.10 -32.04
N GLY A 8 12.17 -30.92 -31.49
CA GLY A 8 12.69 -30.79 -30.12
C GLY A 8 13.52 -29.55 -29.83
N LYS A 9 13.81 -28.71 -30.83
CA LYS A 9 14.82 -27.64 -30.69
C LYS A 9 14.45 -26.51 -29.72
N TYR A 10 13.17 -26.32 -29.39
CA TYR A 10 12.69 -25.19 -28.54
C TYR A 10 11.48 -25.55 -27.66
N GLU A 11 11.42 -26.78 -27.15
CA GLU A 11 10.22 -27.26 -26.44
C GLU A 11 9.94 -26.49 -25.14
N LYS A 12 11.00 -26.04 -24.43
CA LYS A 12 10.85 -25.28 -23.17
C LYS A 12 10.35 -23.87 -23.45
N GLU A 13 10.90 -23.23 -24.48
CA GLU A 13 10.52 -21.91 -24.95
C GLU A 13 9.07 -21.93 -25.45
N MET A 14 8.66 -22.97 -26.18
CA MET A 14 7.28 -23.12 -26.66
C MET A 14 6.27 -23.22 -25.51
N LYS A 15 6.55 -24.00 -24.46
CA LYS A 15 5.67 -24.11 -23.28
C LYS A 15 5.48 -22.77 -22.57
N VAL A 16 6.55 -21.99 -22.45
CA VAL A 16 6.49 -20.64 -21.84
C VAL A 16 5.69 -19.69 -22.72
N LEU A 17 5.88 -19.73 -24.04
CA LEU A 17 5.17 -18.87 -24.98
C LEU A 17 3.68 -19.19 -25.05
N GLN A 18 3.30 -20.47 -24.98
CA GLN A 18 1.91 -20.89 -24.93
C GLN A 18 1.23 -20.43 -23.63
N GLN A 19 1.97 -20.40 -22.51
CA GLN A 19 1.46 -19.83 -21.25
C GLN A 19 1.28 -18.30 -21.31
N LEU A 20 2.12 -17.58 -22.05
CA LEU A 20 2.08 -16.12 -22.12
C LEU A 20 1.13 -15.58 -23.20
N TYR A 21 1.00 -16.29 -24.32
CA TYR A 21 0.30 -15.81 -25.51
C TYR A 21 -0.72 -16.80 -26.07
N GLY A 22 -0.93 -17.96 -25.45
CA GLY A 22 -1.86 -18.99 -25.95
C GLY A 22 -3.32 -18.52 -26.05
N ASP A 23 -3.71 -17.55 -25.24
CA ASP A 23 -5.04 -16.92 -25.29
C ASP A 23 -5.19 -15.94 -26.46
N VAL A 24 -4.08 -15.46 -27.03
CA VAL A 24 -4.04 -14.38 -28.03
C VAL A 24 -3.62 -14.89 -29.41
N MET A 25 -2.81 -15.95 -29.48
CA MET A 25 -2.20 -16.44 -30.71
C MET A 25 -2.13 -17.97 -30.71
N LYS A 26 -2.39 -18.58 -31.87
CA LYS A 26 -2.34 -20.05 -32.03
C LYS A 26 -0.90 -20.56 -31.97
N GLU A 27 -0.73 -21.80 -31.50
CA GLU A 27 0.59 -22.43 -31.34
C GLU A 27 1.39 -22.48 -32.65
N GLU A 28 0.73 -22.68 -33.79
CA GLU A 28 1.39 -22.72 -35.11
C GLU A 28 1.99 -21.38 -35.51
N GLU A 29 1.39 -20.27 -35.09
CA GLU A 29 1.89 -18.92 -35.35
C GLU A 29 3.06 -18.60 -34.41
N LEU A 30 2.94 -18.95 -33.12
CA LEU A 30 4.04 -18.86 -32.17
C LEU A 30 5.25 -19.68 -32.62
N ARG A 31 5.03 -20.87 -33.21
CA ARG A 31 6.13 -21.68 -33.75
C ARG A 31 6.86 -21.01 -34.91
N LYS A 32 6.13 -20.36 -35.83
CA LYS A 32 6.75 -19.61 -36.93
C LYS A 32 7.62 -18.46 -36.45
N TYR A 33 7.16 -17.70 -35.44
CA TYR A 33 7.94 -16.60 -34.88
C TYR A 33 9.21 -17.10 -34.16
N LEU A 34 9.12 -18.23 -33.45
CA LEU A 34 10.24 -18.79 -32.71
C LEU A 34 11.32 -19.40 -33.62
N GLU A 35 10.88 -20.07 -34.70
CA GLU A 35 11.78 -20.57 -35.74
C GLU A 35 12.43 -19.42 -36.52
N GLY A 36 11.64 -18.38 -36.85
CA GLY A 36 12.13 -17.17 -37.52
C GLY A 36 13.12 -16.35 -36.70
N SER A 37 13.02 -16.39 -35.36
CA SER A 37 13.96 -15.75 -34.44
C SER A 37 15.15 -16.64 -34.06
N ASN A 38 15.26 -17.84 -34.64
CA ASN A 38 16.29 -18.85 -34.35
C ASN A 38 16.41 -19.18 -32.85
N GLY A 39 15.28 -19.13 -32.12
CA GLY A 39 15.22 -19.34 -30.66
C GLY A 39 15.46 -18.09 -29.80
N ASN A 40 15.65 -16.91 -30.39
CA ASN A 40 15.77 -15.68 -29.62
C ASN A 40 14.38 -15.18 -29.17
N VAL A 41 14.03 -15.49 -27.92
CA VAL A 41 12.73 -15.17 -27.31
C VAL A 41 12.48 -13.65 -27.21
N GLN A 42 13.52 -12.83 -27.01
CA GLN A 42 13.37 -11.38 -26.89
C GLN A 42 12.95 -10.76 -28.23
N MET A 43 13.65 -11.09 -29.32
CA MET A 43 13.27 -10.62 -30.66
C MET A 43 11.87 -11.09 -31.07
N MET A 44 11.49 -12.29 -30.64
CA MET A 44 10.18 -12.85 -30.90
C MET A 44 9.07 -12.06 -30.20
N ILE A 45 9.24 -11.70 -28.93
CA ILE A 45 8.28 -10.89 -28.16
C ILE A 45 8.07 -9.52 -28.83
N GLU A 46 9.15 -8.89 -29.31
CA GLU A 46 9.07 -7.62 -30.02
C GLU A 46 8.28 -7.75 -31.35
N GLN A 47 8.48 -8.85 -32.09
CA GLN A 47 7.74 -9.13 -33.32
C GLN A 47 6.25 -9.40 -33.07
N ILE A 48 5.91 -10.14 -32.01
CA ILE A 48 4.52 -10.38 -31.60
C ILE A 48 3.85 -9.07 -31.20
N ASN A 49 4.50 -8.26 -30.36
CA ASN A 49 3.96 -6.97 -29.91
C ASN A 49 3.74 -6.00 -31.07
N THR A 50 4.65 -5.99 -32.05
CA THR A 50 4.52 -5.17 -33.26
C THR A 50 3.35 -5.64 -34.13
N THR A 51 3.19 -6.96 -34.29
CA THR A 51 2.09 -7.54 -35.07
C THR A 51 0.73 -7.26 -34.42
N LEU A 52 0.61 -7.45 -33.10
CA LEU A 52 -0.61 -7.18 -32.34
C LEU A 52 -0.97 -5.69 -32.33
N SER A 53 0.04 -4.81 -32.23
CA SER A 53 -0.18 -3.36 -32.30
C SER A 53 -0.66 -2.93 -33.68
N ASN A 54 -0.10 -3.50 -34.76
CA ASN A 54 -0.49 -3.16 -36.13
C ASN A 54 -1.88 -3.71 -36.50
N GLN A 55 -2.29 -4.87 -35.95
CA GLN A 55 -3.67 -5.37 -36.08
C GLN A 55 -4.67 -4.45 -35.39
N LYS A 56 -4.29 -3.79 -34.29
CA LYS A 56 -5.14 -2.81 -33.58
C LYS A 56 -5.36 -1.51 -34.38
N THR A 57 -4.41 -1.11 -35.22
CA THR A 57 -4.49 0.10 -36.06
C THR A 57 -5.38 -0.07 -37.29
N ALA A 58 -5.51 -1.29 -37.83
CA ALA A 58 -6.31 -1.56 -39.03
C ALA A 58 -7.84 -1.47 -38.80
N ILE A 59 -8.29 -1.41 -37.54
CA ILE A 59 -9.71 -1.39 -37.15
C ILE A 59 -10.21 0.05 -36.84
N GLN A 60 -9.32 1.05 -36.74
CA GLN A 60 -9.67 2.44 -36.41
C GLN A 60 -10.01 3.33 -37.63
N GLY A 61 -10.70 2.77 -38.62
CA GLY A 61 -11.08 3.45 -39.87
C GLY A 61 -12.58 3.61 -40.09
N SER A 62 -13.40 3.80 -39.05
CA SER A 62 -14.78 4.31 -39.22
C SER A 62 -15.35 4.81 -37.88
N MET A 63 -16.06 5.93 -37.96
CA MET A 63 -16.47 6.83 -36.87
C MET A 63 -17.59 6.31 -35.95
N GLU A 64 -17.52 6.84 -34.72
CA GLU A 64 -18.61 7.29 -33.82
C GLU A 64 -19.45 6.30 -32.98
N GLU A 65 -19.29 6.53 -31.68
CA GLU A 65 -20.20 6.40 -30.53
C GLU A 65 -20.55 5.03 -29.91
N ASN A 66 -20.22 5.00 -28.60
CA ASN A 66 -20.79 4.24 -27.48
C ASN A 66 -20.15 2.92 -27.02
N LYS A 67 -19.41 3.08 -25.90
CA LYS A 67 -19.30 2.25 -24.68
C LYS A 67 -18.60 0.88 -24.76
N ILE A 68 -17.41 0.77 -24.13
CA ILE A 68 -17.13 0.12 -22.81
C ILE A 68 -17.14 -1.42 -22.97
N GLU A 69 -16.12 -2.23 -22.69
CA GLU A 69 -15.06 -2.35 -21.67
C GLU A 69 -14.16 -3.54 -22.14
N GLN A 70 -12.93 -3.82 -21.73
CA GLN A 70 -12.41 -4.06 -20.38
C GLN A 70 -10.85 -4.02 -20.49
N ILE A 71 -10.17 -3.12 -19.78
CA ILE A 71 -9.68 -3.24 -18.39
C ILE A 71 -8.49 -4.21 -18.29
N ASN A 72 -7.30 -3.59 -18.25
CA ASN A 72 -6.13 -4.19 -17.64
C ASN A 72 -6.32 -4.04 -16.13
N ASP A 73 -6.62 -5.17 -15.51
CA ASP A 73 -7.08 -5.33 -14.14
C ASP A 73 -5.91 -5.12 -13.17
N ASN A 74 -5.58 -3.87 -12.87
CA ASN A 74 -5.01 -3.54 -11.57
C ASN A 74 -6.18 -3.37 -10.59
N THR A 75 -6.85 -4.49 -10.31
CA THR A 75 -7.82 -4.59 -9.23
C THR A 75 -7.11 -4.13 -7.97
N LEU A 76 -7.65 -3.10 -7.32
CA LEU A 76 -7.48 -2.89 -5.89
C LEU A 76 -7.92 -4.18 -5.20
N LYS A 77 -6.98 -5.11 -5.00
CA LYS A 77 -7.25 -6.33 -4.24
C LYS A 77 -7.57 -5.86 -2.84
N LYS A 78 -8.83 -6.03 -2.41
CA LYS A 78 -9.14 -6.10 -0.98
C LYS A 78 -8.18 -7.14 -0.41
N GLU A 79 -7.30 -6.73 0.50
CA GLU A 79 -6.55 -7.70 1.28
C GLU A 79 -7.56 -8.69 1.88
N ASP A 80 -7.27 -10.00 1.79
CA ASP A 80 -8.07 -11.01 2.49
C ASP A 80 -8.16 -10.62 3.96
N GLU A 81 -9.33 -10.13 4.36
CA GLU A 81 -9.57 -9.58 5.68
C GLU A 81 -9.69 -10.75 6.65
N LYS A 82 -8.54 -11.30 7.06
CA LYS A 82 -8.50 -12.25 8.17
C LYS A 82 -9.22 -11.59 9.34
N VAL A 83 -10.26 -12.26 9.85
CA VAL A 83 -11.05 -11.80 10.99
C VAL A 83 -10.10 -11.42 12.13
N LYS A 84 -10.10 -10.14 12.49
CA LYS A 84 -9.27 -9.57 13.57
C LYS A 84 -10.22 -8.99 14.61
N ILE A 85 -9.82 -9.06 15.87
CA ILE A 85 -10.59 -8.54 16.99
C ILE A 85 -9.93 -7.26 17.51
N GLY A 86 -10.74 -6.25 17.81
CA GLY A 86 -10.28 -4.95 18.29
C GLY A 86 -10.14 -3.91 17.18
N GLU A 87 -10.24 -2.64 17.58
CA GLU A 87 -10.14 -1.49 16.69
C GLU A 87 -8.74 -0.89 16.74
N THR A 88 -8.28 -0.38 15.59
CA THR A 88 -7.06 0.44 15.55
C THR A 88 -7.40 1.92 15.59
N LYS A 89 -6.66 2.70 16.37
CA LYS A 89 -6.86 4.14 16.54
C LYS A 89 -5.53 4.88 16.44
N PRO A 90 -5.53 6.23 16.32
CA PRO A 90 -4.28 7.00 16.28
C PRO A 90 -3.35 6.67 17.45
N GLY A 91 -2.05 6.68 17.18
CA GLY A 91 -0.99 6.29 18.09
C GLY A 91 -0.52 4.85 17.90
N ILE A 92 -0.10 4.22 19.01
CA ILE A 92 0.45 2.86 19.04
C ILE A 92 -0.70 1.84 19.09
N ASN A 93 -0.63 0.85 18.19
CA ASN A 93 -1.51 -0.32 18.18
C ASN A 93 -0.65 -1.57 18.14
N LEU A 94 -0.90 -2.51 19.04
CA LEU A 94 -0.17 -3.78 19.13
C LEU A 94 -1.07 -4.94 18.71
N GLN A 95 -0.53 -5.87 17.95
CA GLN A 95 -1.22 -7.11 17.58
C GLN A 95 -0.58 -8.29 18.30
N GLY A 96 -1.40 -9.04 19.04
CA GLY A 96 -0.99 -10.26 19.72
C GLY A 96 -2.12 -11.28 19.77
N TYR A 97 -2.02 -12.22 20.70
CA TYR A 97 -3.00 -13.29 20.90
C TYR A 97 -3.45 -13.34 22.35
N CYS A 98 -4.75 -13.56 22.55
CA CYS A 98 -5.31 -13.73 23.88
C CYS A 98 -5.03 -15.15 24.41
N ILE A 99 -4.52 -15.27 25.64
CA ILE A 99 -4.29 -16.57 26.32
C ILE A 99 -5.44 -16.98 27.25
N ASN A 100 -6.44 -16.13 27.43
CA ASN A 100 -7.61 -16.48 28.23
C ASN A 100 -8.44 -17.52 27.49
N MET A 101 -8.43 -18.77 27.95
CA MET A 101 -9.13 -19.88 27.28
C MET A 101 -10.65 -19.69 27.19
N ASP A 102 -11.23 -18.81 28.00
CA ASP A 102 -12.67 -18.49 27.94
C ASP A 102 -13.01 -17.43 26.88
N CYS A 103 -12.02 -16.68 26.41
CA CYS A 103 -12.16 -15.62 25.41
C CYS A 103 -12.42 -16.19 24.00
N LEU A 104 -13.33 -15.57 23.25
CA LEU A 104 -13.66 -16.01 21.88
C LEU A 104 -12.44 -15.87 20.96
N ALA A 105 -11.69 -14.78 21.12
CA ALA A 105 -10.45 -14.56 20.38
C ALA A 105 -9.44 -15.70 20.57
N ALA A 106 -9.28 -16.18 21.80
CA ALA A 106 -8.35 -17.26 22.14
C ALA A 106 -8.82 -18.60 21.56
N LYS A 107 -10.10 -18.94 21.74
CA LYS A 107 -10.70 -20.19 21.23
C LYS A 107 -10.56 -20.31 19.71
N ALA A 108 -10.75 -19.20 18.99
CA ALA A 108 -10.63 -19.14 17.54
C ALA A 108 -9.19 -18.81 17.07
N LYS A 109 -8.23 -18.63 17.99
CA LYS A 109 -6.83 -18.25 17.70
C LYS A 109 -6.74 -17.00 16.80
N LEU A 110 -7.65 -16.06 16.99
CA LEU A 110 -7.72 -14.84 16.20
C LEU A 110 -6.70 -13.81 16.69
N PRO A 111 -6.04 -13.09 15.77
CA PRO A 111 -5.19 -11.96 16.15
C PRO A 111 -6.02 -10.83 16.75
N VAL A 112 -5.49 -10.24 17.82
CA VAL A 112 -6.15 -9.19 18.60
C VAL A 112 -5.34 -7.90 18.54
N TRP A 113 -5.99 -6.83 18.12
CA TRP A 113 -5.45 -5.47 18.21
C TRP A 113 -5.73 -4.87 19.59
N VAL A 114 -4.69 -4.27 20.17
CA VAL A 114 -4.77 -3.47 21.38
C VAL A 114 -4.27 -2.07 21.06
N ASN A 115 -5.15 -1.09 21.15
CA ASN A 115 -4.78 0.31 21.02
C ASN A 115 -4.23 0.84 22.36
N ILE A 116 -3.03 1.37 22.32
CA ILE A 116 -2.35 2.02 23.44
C ILE A 116 -2.54 3.55 23.36
N GLY A 117 -2.67 4.08 22.14
CA GLY A 117 -2.82 5.51 21.89
C GLY A 117 -1.47 6.24 21.79
N PHE A 118 -1.49 7.55 22.03
CA PHE A 118 -0.28 8.38 22.07
C PHE A 118 0.44 8.24 23.41
N GLY A 119 1.75 8.12 23.38
CA GLY A 119 2.58 7.97 24.56
C GLY A 119 3.82 7.12 24.29
N ASP A 120 4.49 6.80 25.39
CA ASP A 120 5.72 6.00 25.40
C ASP A 120 5.43 4.70 26.13
N ILE A 121 5.80 3.57 25.53
CA ILE A 121 5.69 2.24 26.15
C ILE A 121 6.98 1.46 25.97
N SER A 122 7.21 0.57 26.93
CA SER A 122 8.23 -0.48 26.82
C SER A 122 7.60 -1.82 27.13
N PHE A 123 7.93 -2.84 26.34
CA PHE A 123 7.38 -4.18 26.55
C PHE A 123 8.33 -5.28 26.08
N GLU A 124 8.23 -6.44 26.72
CA GLU A 124 8.83 -7.68 26.26
C GLU A 124 7.79 -8.47 25.47
N SER A 125 8.07 -8.73 24.20
CA SER A 125 7.13 -9.34 23.23
C SER A 125 6.38 -10.58 23.73
N ASN A 126 7.01 -11.40 24.56
CA ASN A 126 6.44 -12.65 25.07
C ASN A 126 5.97 -12.59 26.54
N LYS A 127 6.38 -11.59 27.31
CA LYS A 127 6.12 -11.54 28.76
C LYS A 127 5.06 -10.52 29.13
N THR A 128 5.07 -9.36 28.46
CA THR A 128 4.12 -8.30 28.77
C THR A 128 2.74 -8.68 28.26
N SER A 129 1.73 -8.55 29.12
CA SER A 129 0.34 -8.75 28.74
C SER A 129 -0.40 -7.43 28.63
N PHE A 130 -1.34 -7.38 27.68
CA PHE A 130 -2.17 -6.22 27.41
C PHE A 130 -3.65 -6.57 27.53
N ARG A 131 -4.46 -5.55 27.79
CA ARG A 131 -5.90 -5.71 27.96
C ARG A 131 -6.56 -6.14 26.64
N CYS A 132 -7.18 -7.30 26.65
CA CYS A 132 -7.94 -7.82 25.52
C CYS A 132 -9.25 -7.02 25.37
N PRO A 133 -9.57 -6.49 24.18
CA PRO A 133 -10.85 -5.83 23.94
C PRO A 133 -12.06 -6.77 23.97
N ASP A 134 -11.86 -8.08 23.76
CA ASP A 134 -12.95 -9.08 23.77
C ASP A 134 -13.33 -9.49 25.19
N CYS A 135 -12.36 -9.99 25.99
CA CYS A 135 -12.63 -10.47 27.34
C CYS A 135 -12.35 -9.43 28.44
N GLY A 136 -11.77 -8.28 28.10
CA GLY A 136 -11.47 -7.20 29.04
C GLY A 136 -10.30 -7.46 30.00
N GLN A 137 -9.66 -8.64 29.95
CA GLN A 137 -8.55 -9.03 30.85
C GLN A 137 -7.17 -8.77 30.24
N SER A 138 -6.14 -8.58 31.07
CA SER A 138 -4.75 -8.42 30.62
C SER A 138 -4.12 -9.75 30.20
N THR A 139 -4.56 -10.25 29.06
CA THR A 139 -4.25 -11.61 28.56
C THR A 139 -3.79 -11.62 27.10
N VAL A 140 -3.69 -10.47 26.43
CA VAL A 140 -3.06 -10.42 25.10
C VAL A 140 -1.55 -10.44 25.27
N THR A 141 -0.90 -11.50 24.79
CA THR A 141 0.55 -11.67 24.82
C THR A 141 1.05 -12.00 23.41
N SER A 142 2.32 -12.44 23.30
CA SER A 142 2.95 -12.85 22.04
C SER A 142 2.75 -11.80 20.95
N ILE A 143 3.20 -10.58 21.23
CA ILE A 143 3.06 -9.46 20.31
C ILE A 143 3.90 -9.75 19.06
N VAL A 144 3.22 -9.81 17.91
CA VAL A 144 3.83 -10.14 16.61
C VAL A 144 3.97 -8.94 15.69
N LYS A 145 3.20 -7.88 15.95
CA LYS A 145 3.18 -6.68 15.09
C LYS A 145 2.86 -5.45 15.92
N ALA A 146 3.52 -4.34 15.61
CA ALA A 146 3.11 -3.01 16.01
C ALA A 146 2.67 -2.23 14.77
N MET A 147 1.53 -1.55 14.87
CA MET A 147 1.10 -0.57 13.90
C MET A 147 1.08 0.79 14.56
N ILE A 148 1.81 1.72 13.96
CA ILE A 148 1.81 3.11 14.39
C ILE A 148 1.01 3.91 13.37
N PHE A 149 -0.02 4.59 13.86
CA PHE A 149 -1.04 5.21 13.02
C PHE A 149 -1.19 6.69 13.34
N ASN A 150 -1.13 7.52 12.31
CA ASN A 150 -1.37 8.95 12.33
C ASN A 150 -0.59 9.66 13.46
N SER A 151 0.70 9.35 13.54
CA SER A 151 1.57 9.83 14.61
C SER A 151 3.01 10.01 14.15
N GLU A 152 3.71 10.95 14.74
CA GLU A 152 5.18 10.94 14.76
C GLU A 152 5.67 9.91 15.76
N HIS A 153 6.65 9.12 15.39
CA HIS A 153 7.04 7.99 16.21
C HIS A 153 8.51 7.60 16.12
N SER A 154 8.88 6.81 17.12
CA SER A 154 10.13 6.06 17.12
C SER A 154 9.91 4.67 17.69
N ILE A 155 10.58 3.69 17.12
CA ILE A 155 10.64 2.32 17.64
C ILE A 155 12.08 1.85 17.70
N SER A 156 12.49 1.31 18.84
CA SER A 156 13.78 0.64 19.02
C SER A 156 13.55 -0.75 19.65
N SER A 157 14.55 -1.61 19.48
CA SER A 157 14.54 -2.96 20.07
C SER A 157 15.83 -3.18 20.86
N SER A 158 15.84 -4.17 21.74
CA SER A 158 17.04 -4.55 22.48
C SER A 158 18.22 -4.98 21.58
N GLU A 159 17.96 -5.47 20.37
CA GLU A 159 19.00 -5.78 19.36
C GLU A 159 19.47 -4.53 18.59
N ASN A 160 18.54 -3.62 18.30
CA ASN A 160 18.78 -2.42 17.49
C ASN A 160 18.42 -1.18 18.30
N LEU A 161 19.41 -0.65 19.01
CA LEU A 161 19.26 0.52 19.87
C LEU A 161 19.03 1.81 19.08
N THR A 162 19.44 1.85 17.80
CA THR A 162 19.15 2.99 16.93
C THR A 162 17.66 2.99 16.57
N PRO A 163 16.87 3.98 17.02
CA PRO A 163 15.44 3.98 16.79
C PRO A 163 15.13 4.29 15.32
N VAL A 164 14.21 3.51 14.75
CA VAL A 164 13.58 3.85 13.47
C VAL A 164 12.57 4.96 13.75
N LYS A 165 12.77 6.12 13.13
CA LYS A 165 11.88 7.28 13.24
C LYS A 165 11.03 7.41 11.99
N GLY A 166 9.79 7.86 12.15
CA GLY A 166 8.88 8.14 11.05
C GLY A 166 7.76 9.07 11.46
N ASN A 167 7.06 9.60 10.46
CA ASN A 167 5.88 10.45 10.61
C ASN A 167 4.83 10.15 9.53
N HIS A 168 4.85 8.91 9.00
CA HIS A 168 3.91 8.48 7.98
C HIS A 168 2.53 8.25 8.58
N TYR A 169 1.51 8.35 7.73
CA TYR A 169 0.12 8.06 8.11
C TYR A 169 -0.04 6.68 8.77
N GLN A 170 0.67 5.66 8.28
CA GLN A 170 0.58 4.32 8.81
C GLN A 170 1.91 3.57 8.62
N CYS A 171 2.41 2.95 9.68
CA CYS A 171 3.63 2.16 9.66
C CYS A 171 3.41 0.83 10.36
N PHE A 172 3.92 -0.25 9.76
CA PHE A 172 3.88 -1.60 10.34
C PHE A 172 5.28 -2.08 10.67
N TYR A 173 5.45 -2.55 11.89
CA TYR A 173 6.69 -3.12 12.39
C TYR A 173 6.47 -4.57 12.80
N PRO A 174 7.20 -5.53 12.20
CA PRO A 174 7.23 -6.89 12.72
C PRO A 174 7.93 -6.89 14.09
N ILE A 175 7.32 -7.56 15.06
CA ILE A 175 7.86 -7.71 16.41
C ILE A 175 8.39 -9.12 16.54
N LYS A 176 9.68 -9.25 16.86
CA LYS A 176 10.33 -10.53 17.07
C LYS A 176 10.08 -11.00 18.49
N ALA A 177 9.73 -12.27 18.63
CA ALA A 177 9.57 -12.93 19.91
C ALA A 177 10.89 -12.92 20.71
N GLY A 178 10.78 -12.69 22.02
CA GLY A 178 11.90 -12.70 22.97
C GLY A 178 12.67 -11.38 23.09
N LEU A 179 12.38 -10.39 22.25
CA LEU A 179 12.99 -9.06 22.35
C LEU A 179 12.15 -8.09 23.18
N SER A 180 12.84 -7.11 23.75
CA SER A 180 12.26 -5.93 24.36
C SER A 180 12.18 -4.80 23.34
N TYR A 181 11.10 -4.03 23.38
CA TYR A 181 10.86 -2.90 22.50
C TYR A 181 10.51 -1.66 23.30
N GLU A 182 10.98 -0.51 22.81
CA GLU A 182 10.58 0.82 23.27
C GLU A 182 9.91 1.54 22.09
N LEU A 183 8.64 1.93 22.27
CA LEU A 183 7.86 2.63 21.27
C LEU A 183 7.45 3.98 21.82
N LYS A 184 7.59 5.02 20.99
CA LYS A 184 7.12 6.37 21.28
C LYS A 184 6.23 6.83 20.16
N SER A 185 5.12 7.44 20.51
CA SER A 185 4.17 7.99 19.55
C SER A 185 3.60 9.30 20.06
N LYS A 186 3.63 10.32 19.20
CA LYS A 186 3.11 11.66 19.45
C LYS A 186 2.18 12.05 18.32
N LYS A 187 1.22 12.93 18.61
CA LYS A 187 0.41 13.55 17.56
C LYS A 187 1.31 14.17 16.50
N ILE A 188 0.93 14.01 15.24
CA ILE A 188 1.62 14.66 14.12
C ILE A 188 1.55 16.17 14.33
N ARG A 189 2.66 16.86 14.06
CA ARG A 189 2.74 18.32 14.04
C ARG A 189 3.21 18.80 12.69
N GLN A 190 2.85 20.04 12.37
CA GLN A 190 3.27 20.69 11.11
C GLN A 190 4.76 21.09 11.13
N HIS A 191 5.35 21.23 12.33
CA HIS A 191 6.72 21.74 12.56
C HIS A 191 6.99 23.09 11.88
N ALA A 192 5.97 23.93 11.80
CA ALA A 192 6.06 25.28 11.30
C ALA A 192 6.65 26.21 12.39
N THR A 193 7.55 27.08 11.96
CA THR A 193 8.21 28.08 12.83
C THR A 193 7.36 29.33 13.02
N SER A 194 6.46 29.62 12.10
CA SER A 194 5.46 30.69 12.18
C SER A 194 4.20 30.34 11.38
N LEU A 195 3.16 31.19 11.45
CA LEU A 195 1.96 31.04 10.63
C LEU A 195 2.26 31.23 9.14
N GLU A 196 3.14 32.16 8.79
CA GLU A 196 3.58 32.42 7.42
C GLU A 196 4.35 31.22 6.84
N ASP A 197 5.20 30.59 7.65
CA ASP A 197 5.88 29.34 7.30
C ASP A 197 4.86 28.22 7.06
N LEU A 198 3.85 28.06 7.94
CA LEU A 198 2.77 27.09 7.76
C LEU A 198 2.00 27.32 6.45
N ILE A 199 1.62 28.56 6.16
CA ILE A 199 0.92 28.95 4.93
C ILE A 199 1.78 28.58 3.70
N THR A 200 3.05 28.99 3.70
CA THR A 200 3.97 28.74 2.60
C THR A 200 4.17 27.24 2.36
N ARG A 201 4.36 26.46 3.44
CA ARG A 201 4.45 25.00 3.38
C ARG A 201 3.19 24.37 2.81
N SER A 202 2.02 24.85 3.22
CA SER A 202 0.72 24.34 2.76
C SER A 202 0.53 24.61 1.26
N GLU A 203 0.84 25.81 0.80
CA GLU A 203 0.75 26.17 -0.63
C GLU A 203 1.73 25.34 -1.47
N ASN A 204 2.96 25.14 -0.99
CA ASN A 204 3.94 24.27 -1.63
C ASN A 204 3.46 22.81 -1.67
N ALA A 205 2.87 22.30 -0.58
CA ALA A 205 2.33 20.94 -0.52
C ALA A 205 1.18 20.72 -1.50
N MET A 206 0.31 21.72 -1.68
CA MET A 206 -0.74 21.69 -2.71
C MET A 206 -0.17 21.58 -4.13
N MET A 207 1.06 22.04 -4.36
CA MET A 207 1.78 21.93 -5.64
C MET A 207 2.71 20.71 -5.72
N SER A 208 2.74 19.85 -4.70
CA SER A 208 3.56 18.65 -4.71
C SER A 208 3.14 17.65 -5.79
N ASN A 209 4.10 16.86 -6.27
CA ASN A 209 3.83 15.79 -7.23
C ASN A 209 2.80 14.78 -6.71
N GLU A 210 2.75 14.53 -5.40
CA GLU A 210 1.78 13.63 -4.78
C GLU A 210 0.34 14.12 -5.00
N ILE A 211 0.07 15.40 -4.68
CA ILE A 211 -1.25 15.99 -4.88
C ILE A 211 -1.57 16.10 -6.38
N ILE A 212 -0.60 16.46 -7.22
CA ILE A 212 -0.80 16.53 -8.68
C ILE A 212 -1.20 15.16 -9.24
N ASN A 213 -0.49 14.10 -8.86
CA ASN A 213 -0.77 12.74 -9.30
C ASN A 213 -2.12 12.25 -8.79
N LEU A 214 -2.45 12.54 -7.53
CA LEU A 214 -3.76 12.21 -6.95
C LEU A 214 -4.90 12.90 -7.72
N VAL A 215 -4.77 14.20 -7.99
CA VAL A 215 -5.76 14.97 -8.75
C VAL A 215 -5.93 14.38 -10.15
N ALA A 216 -4.82 14.09 -10.83
CA ALA A 216 -4.85 13.49 -12.17
C ALA A 216 -5.56 12.12 -12.16
N GLU A 217 -5.31 11.29 -11.15
CA GLU A 217 -5.97 10.00 -10.99
C GLU A 217 -7.48 10.17 -10.77
N LEU A 218 -7.90 11.05 -9.87
CA LEU A 218 -9.32 11.33 -9.61
C LEU A 218 -10.04 11.84 -10.87
N GLN A 219 -9.38 12.69 -11.65
CA GLN A 219 -9.92 13.23 -12.89
C GLN A 219 -10.13 12.17 -13.98
N LYS A 220 -9.34 11.08 -14.00
CA LYS A 220 -9.59 9.93 -14.90
C LYS A 220 -10.96 9.29 -14.66
N TYR A 221 -11.44 9.34 -13.42
CA TYR A 221 -12.78 8.87 -13.03
C TYR A 221 -13.85 9.95 -13.12
N LEU A 222 -13.60 11.03 -13.88
CA LEU A 222 -14.50 12.17 -14.07
C LEU A 222 -14.85 12.92 -12.76
N ILE A 223 -14.02 12.77 -11.72
CA ILE A 223 -14.16 13.52 -10.48
C ILE A 223 -13.56 14.91 -10.68
N THR A 224 -14.38 15.94 -10.54
CA THR A 224 -13.92 17.33 -10.61
C THR A 224 -13.26 17.73 -9.29
N VAL A 225 -11.95 17.98 -9.33
CA VAL A 225 -11.21 18.50 -8.18
C VAL A 225 -10.96 20.00 -8.36
N VAL A 226 -11.50 20.81 -7.45
CA VAL A 226 -11.25 22.25 -7.42
C VAL A 226 -9.97 22.53 -6.65
N LYS A 227 -8.97 23.10 -7.31
CA LYS A 227 -7.67 23.44 -6.71
C LYS A 227 -7.49 24.95 -6.62
N PRO A 228 -7.77 25.58 -5.47
CA PRO A 228 -7.46 27.00 -5.30
C PRO A 228 -5.94 27.22 -5.36
N PRO A 229 -5.45 28.32 -5.95
CA PRO A 229 -4.03 28.59 -6.08
C PRO A 229 -3.37 29.02 -4.76
N LYS A 230 -4.18 29.41 -3.77
CA LYS A 230 -3.73 29.88 -2.46
C LYS A 230 -4.52 29.17 -1.37
N VAL A 231 -3.93 29.13 -0.18
CA VAL A 231 -4.69 28.74 1.01
C VAL A 231 -5.84 29.72 1.25
N LYS A 232 -6.79 29.24 2.04
CA LYS A 232 -7.99 29.97 2.49
C LYS A 232 -7.63 31.36 3.02
N ASP A 233 -8.56 32.31 2.88
CA ASP A 233 -8.43 33.65 3.46
C ASP A 233 -7.90 33.62 4.92
N SER A 234 -6.93 34.50 5.21
CA SER A 234 -6.17 34.51 6.45
C SER A 234 -7.05 34.67 7.70
N ALA A 235 -8.15 35.43 7.61
CA ALA A 235 -9.05 35.60 8.75
C ALA A 235 -9.73 34.28 9.12
N ARG A 236 -10.18 33.53 8.11
CA ARG A 236 -10.80 32.21 8.30
C ARG A 236 -9.80 31.14 8.77
N LEU A 237 -8.55 31.23 8.33
CA LEU A 237 -7.49 30.34 8.83
C LEU A 237 -7.21 30.59 10.33
N LEU A 238 -7.08 31.86 10.72
CA LEU A 238 -6.87 32.25 12.12
C LEU A 238 -8.05 31.86 13.02
N GLU A 239 -9.27 32.06 12.55
CA GLU A 239 -10.48 31.61 13.25
C GLU A 239 -10.44 30.10 13.49
N LYS A 240 -10.12 29.32 12.45
CA LYS A 240 -9.99 27.86 12.56
C LYS A 240 -8.90 27.44 13.56
N ILE A 241 -7.71 28.05 13.49
CA ILE A 241 -6.62 27.78 14.43
C ILE A 241 -7.06 28.05 15.87
N LYS A 242 -7.76 29.16 16.09
CA LYS A 242 -8.24 29.53 17.42
C LYS A 242 -9.34 28.59 17.94
N CYS A 243 -10.33 28.28 17.11
CA CYS A 243 -11.51 27.50 17.51
C CYS A 243 -11.24 25.99 17.58
N ASP A 244 -10.60 25.43 16.55
CA ASP A 244 -10.43 23.98 16.42
C ASP A 244 -9.16 23.49 17.14
N TYR A 245 -8.13 24.34 17.19
CA TYR A 245 -6.79 23.96 17.66
C TYR A 245 -6.32 24.76 18.87
N SER A 246 -7.22 25.49 19.54
CA SER A 246 -6.91 26.29 20.75
C SER A 246 -5.77 27.30 20.54
N GLY A 247 -5.59 27.79 19.32
CA GLY A 247 -4.53 28.74 18.97
C GLY A 247 -3.21 28.08 18.54
N ASP A 248 -3.08 26.76 18.59
CA ASP A 248 -1.86 26.06 18.17
C ASP A 248 -1.89 25.80 16.65
N TYR A 249 -1.20 26.64 15.88
CA TYR A 249 -1.09 26.47 14.42
C TYR A 249 -0.23 25.25 14.02
N ASN A 250 0.45 24.60 14.97
CA ASN A 250 1.25 23.40 14.71
C ASN A 250 0.49 22.08 14.84
N GLN A 251 -0.83 22.11 15.10
CA GLN A 251 -1.73 20.95 15.04
C GLN A 251 -2.56 20.94 13.76
#